data_AF-A0A1V5CXF1-F1
#
_entry.id   AF-A0A1V5CXF1-F1
#
_cell.length_a   1.000
_cell.length_b   1.000
_cell.length_c   1.000
_cell.angle_alpha   90.00
_cell.angle_beta   90.00
_cell.angle_gamma   90.00
#
_symmetry.space_group_name_H-M   'P 1'
#
loop_
_entity.id
_entity.type
_entity.pdbx_description
1 polymer ?
#
loop_
_entity_poly.entity_id
_entity_poly.type
_entity_poly.pdbx_seq_one_letter_code
_entity_poly.pdbx_strand_id
1 'polypeptide(L)'
;MVACLFARGVYTDQLLAACLKAVGYDFLAENLGPVSRNIQQIRWKNRLATGFTPENVTIPKRFYEITTVKGSLDGAFLSSLVAEYAKAIRDLVR
;
A
#
# COMPACT_ATOMS: atom_id res chain seq x y z
N MET A 1 9.97 -4.40 -7.55
CA MET A 1 9.90 -4.55 -9.01
C MET A 1 9.09 -3.40 -9.58
N VAL A 2 9.57 -2.71 -10.61
CA VAL A 2 8.72 -1.84 -11.43
C VAL A 2 8.13 -2.73 -12.51
N ALA A 3 6.91 -3.21 -12.28
CA ALA A 3 6.25 -4.15 -13.17
C ALA A 3 5.11 -3.47 -13.94
N CYS A 4 4.82 -3.98 -15.13
CA CYS A 4 3.59 -3.63 -15.83
C CYS A 4 2.38 -4.10 -15.01
N LEU A 5 1.51 -3.18 -14.59
CA LEU A 5 0.32 -3.51 -13.78
C LEU A 5 -0.72 -4.38 -14.52
N PHE A 6 -0.64 -4.46 -15.85
CA PHE A 6 -1.43 -5.39 -16.67
C PHE A 6 -0.99 -6.85 -16.48
N ALA A 7 0.30 -7.09 -16.22
CA ALA A 7 0.86 -8.43 -16.04
C ALA A 7 1.04 -8.82 -14.56
N ARG A 8 0.44 -8.08 -13.61
CA ARG A 8 0.61 -8.32 -12.16
C ARG A 8 0.22 -9.73 -11.71
N GLY A 9 -0.73 -10.37 -12.39
CA GLY A 9 -1.15 -11.74 -12.09
C GLY A 9 -0.12 -12.80 -12.52
N VAL A 10 0.80 -12.45 -13.42
CA VAL A 10 1.90 -13.32 -13.88
C VAL A 10 3.09 -13.23 -12.94
N TYR A 11 3.40 -12.05 -12.43
CA TYR A 11 4.54 -11.80 -11.53
C TYR A 11 4.23 -12.20 -10.08
N THR A 12 4.04 -13.49 -9.84
CA THR A 12 3.93 -14.04 -8.47
C THR A 12 5.25 -13.89 -7.71
N ASP A 13 5.18 -13.95 -6.38
CA ASP A 13 6.38 -13.90 -5.53
C ASP A 13 7.36 -15.03 -5.87
N GLN A 14 6.85 -16.23 -6.18
CA GLN A 14 7.66 -17.38 -6.57
C GLN A 14 8.38 -17.14 -7.89
N LEU A 15 7.69 -16.61 -8.90
CA LEU A 15 8.30 -16.32 -10.20
C LEU A 15 9.33 -15.20 -10.07
N LEU A 16 9.01 -14.15 -9.32
CA LEU A 16 9.93 -13.06 -9.05
C LEU A 16 11.21 -13.56 -8.33
N ALA A 17 11.06 -14.42 -7.33
CA ALA A 17 12.19 -15.02 -6.63
C ALA A 17 13.06 -15.85 -7.59
N ALA A 18 12.46 -16.68 -8.46
CA ALA A 18 13.20 -17.46 -9.45
C ALA A 18 13.99 -16.56 -10.43
N CYS A 19 13.37 -15.49 -10.93
CA CYS A 19 14.05 -14.52 -11.79
C CYS A 19 15.21 -13.82 -11.07
N LEU A 20 15.04 -13.45 -9.81
CA LEU A 20 16.10 -12.81 -9.01
C LEU A 20 17.27 -13.76 -8.74
N LYS A 21 17.00 -15.03 -8.45
CA LYS A 21 18.06 -16.05 -8.32
C LYS A 21 18.84 -16.22 -9.63
N ALA A 22 18.15 -16.24 -10.77
CA ALA A 22 18.79 -16.37 -12.07
C ALA A 22 19.77 -15.24 -12.40
N VAL A 23 19.63 -14.07 -11.79
CA VAL A 23 20.53 -12.93 -11.94
C VAL A 23 21.39 -12.66 -10.69
N GLY A 24 21.51 -13.64 -9.77
CA GLY A 24 22.42 -13.60 -8.62
C GLY A 24 21.94 -12.79 -7.40
N TYR A 25 20.64 -12.49 -7.30
CA TYR A 25 20.04 -11.80 -6.16
C TYR A 25 19.38 -12.76 -5.17
N ASP A 26 20.10 -13.79 -4.72
CA ASP A 26 19.57 -14.84 -3.84
C ASP A 26 19.00 -14.29 -2.53
N PHE A 27 19.71 -13.37 -1.89
CA PHE A 27 19.23 -12.72 -0.67
C PHE A 27 17.88 -12.04 -0.89
N LEU A 28 17.71 -11.29 -1.99
CA LEU A 28 16.46 -10.60 -2.25
C LEU A 28 15.34 -11.59 -2.59
N ALA A 29 15.64 -12.62 -3.38
CA ALA A 29 14.69 -13.66 -3.75
C ALA A 29 14.11 -14.39 -2.52
N GLU A 30 14.93 -14.60 -1.49
CA GLU A 30 14.54 -15.28 -0.25
C GLU A 30 13.88 -14.34 0.76
N ASN A 31 13.99 -13.02 0.57
CA ASN A 31 13.55 -12.02 1.54
C ASN A 31 12.57 -10.98 0.96
N LEU A 32 11.82 -11.33 -0.10
CA LEU A 32 10.88 -10.40 -0.76
C LEU A 32 9.88 -9.74 0.22
N GLY A 33 9.29 -10.52 1.13
CA GLY A 33 8.34 -10.02 2.14
C GLY A 33 8.96 -9.02 3.11
N PRO A 34 10.01 -9.39 3.87
CA PRO A 34 10.72 -8.46 4.75
C PRO A 34 11.27 -7.22 4.03
N VAL A 35 11.88 -7.38 2.86
CA VAL A 35 12.45 -6.25 2.10
C VAL A 35 11.36 -5.29 1.64
N SER A 36 10.24 -5.79 1.10
CA SER A 36 9.12 -4.94 0.69
C SER A 36 8.49 -4.18 1.85
N ARG A 37 8.34 -4.82 3.02
CA ARG A 37 7.89 -4.14 4.25
C ARG A 37 8.85 -3.04 4.69
N ASN A 38 10.15 -3.31 4.70
CA ASN A 38 11.16 -2.29 5.03
C ASN A 38 11.10 -1.10 4.06
N ILE A 39 10.99 -1.35 2.74
CA ILE A 39 10.83 -0.30 1.73
C ILE A 39 9.54 0.52 1.99
N GLN A 40 8.43 -0.15 2.33
CA GLN A 40 7.17 0.51 2.66
C GLN A 40 7.32 1.43 3.90
N GLN A 41 7.99 0.96 4.95
CA GLN A 41 8.29 1.73 6.15
C GLN A 41 9.12 2.97 5.84
N ILE A 42 10.19 2.82 5.05
CA ILE A 42 11.06 3.93 4.63
C ILE A 42 10.28 4.97 3.83
N ARG A 43 9.40 4.54 2.91
CA ARG A 43 8.54 5.44 2.14
C ARG A 43 7.60 6.25 3.02
N TRP A 44 7.01 5.63 4.04
CA TRP A 44 6.14 6.34 4.99
C TRP A 44 6.94 7.27 5.92
N LYS A 45 8.09 6.82 6.44
CA LYS A 45 9.03 7.67 7.20
C LYS A 45 9.36 8.95 6.45
N ASN A 46 9.69 8.83 5.17
CA ASN A 46 9.99 9.98 4.32
C ASN A 46 8.77 10.92 4.19
N ARG A 47 7.58 10.39 3.88
CA ARG A 47 6.35 11.21 3.77
C ARG A 47 6.05 11.99 5.05
N LEU A 48 6.10 11.31 6.20
CA LEU A 48 5.85 11.95 7.51
C LEU A 48 6.91 13.02 7.81
N ALA A 49 8.18 12.73 7.54
CA ALA A 49 9.27 13.69 7.71
C ALA A 49 9.15 14.93 6.80
N THR A 50 8.49 14.80 5.65
CA THR A 50 8.23 15.90 4.71
C THR A 50 6.89 16.59 4.94
N GLY A 51 6.24 16.40 6.09
CA GLY A 51 5.03 17.11 6.48
C GLY A 51 3.70 16.48 6.05
N PHE A 52 3.71 15.28 5.47
CA PHE A 52 2.46 14.56 5.21
C PHE A 52 1.82 14.12 6.53
N THR A 53 0.54 14.42 6.71
CA THR A 53 -0.24 14.06 7.91
C THR A 53 -1.38 13.11 7.49
N PRO A 54 -1.29 11.80 7.78
CA PRO A 54 -2.30 10.80 7.39
C PRO A 54 -3.71 11.15 7.87
N GLU A 55 -3.81 11.79 9.04
CA GLU A 55 -5.08 12.17 9.68
C GLU A 55 -5.81 13.29 8.91
N ASN A 56 -5.11 14.03 8.05
CA ASN A 56 -5.69 15.11 7.25
C ASN A 56 -6.30 14.61 5.92
N VAL A 57 -6.21 13.31 5.63
CA VAL A 57 -6.81 12.72 4.42
C VAL A 57 -8.33 12.76 4.54
N THR A 58 -8.99 13.39 3.57
CA THR A 58 -10.45 13.44 3.48
C THR A 58 -10.94 12.80 2.19
N ILE A 59 -12.06 12.09 2.26
CA ILE A 59 -12.73 11.56 1.08
C ILE A 59 -13.56 12.70 0.46
N PRO A 60 -13.43 12.98 -0.85
CA PRO A 60 -14.21 14.05 -1.48
C PRO A 60 -15.72 13.83 -1.33
N LYS A 61 -16.45 14.91 -1.02
CA LYS A 61 -17.91 14.90 -0.76
C LYS A 61 -18.72 14.15 -1.82
N ARG A 62 -18.33 14.30 -3.09
CA ARG A 62 -18.98 13.68 -4.26
C ARG A 62 -19.18 12.17 -4.13
N PHE A 63 -18.29 11.46 -3.43
CA PHE A 63 -18.44 10.02 -3.21
C PHE A 63 -19.69 9.68 -2.39
N TYR A 64 -20.10 10.54 -1.47
CA TYR A 64 -21.28 10.35 -0.62
C TYR A 64 -22.59 10.80 -1.29
N GLU A 65 -22.51 11.60 -2.34
CA GLU A 65 -23.68 12.14 -3.05
C GLU A 65 -24.18 11.21 -4.16
N ILE A 66 -23.37 10.22 -4.57
CA ILE A 66 -23.70 9.30 -5.65
C ILE A 66 -24.08 7.92 -5.11
N THR A 67 -25.09 7.32 -5.74
CA THR A 67 -25.46 5.92 -5.52
C THR A 67 -24.95 5.11 -6.70
N THR A 68 -24.18 4.06 -6.41
CA THR A 68 -23.69 3.13 -7.43
C THR A 68 -24.66 1.97 -7.63
N VAL A 69 -24.41 1.10 -8.62
CA VAL A 69 -25.15 -0.16 -8.77
C VAL A 69 -25.02 -1.06 -7.53
N LYS A 70 -23.98 -0.86 -6.71
CA LYS A 70 -23.77 -1.56 -5.42
C LYS A 70 -24.39 -0.83 -4.22
N GLY A 71 -25.13 0.25 -4.44
CA GLY A 71 -25.71 1.08 -3.38
C GLY A 71 -24.92 2.36 -3.10
N SER A 72 -25.39 3.11 -2.10
CA SER A 72 -24.74 4.31 -1.58
C SER A 72 -23.54 3.94 -0.71
N LEU A 73 -22.57 4.85 -0.62
CA LEU A 73 -21.43 4.67 0.25
C LEU A 73 -21.78 5.03 1.70
N ASP A 74 -21.34 4.20 2.65
CA ASP A 74 -21.46 4.47 4.08
C ASP A 74 -20.37 5.46 4.52
N GLY A 75 -20.79 6.68 4.83
CA GLY A 75 -19.89 7.75 5.28
C GLY A 75 -19.24 7.50 6.63
N ALA A 76 -19.96 6.88 7.56
CA ALA A 76 -19.42 6.56 8.88
C ALA A 76 -18.34 5.49 8.77
N PHE A 77 -18.60 4.45 7.96
CA PHE A 77 -17.61 3.42 7.67
C PHE A 77 -16.35 3.97 6.99
N LEU A 78 -16.49 4.83 5.97
CA LEU A 78 -15.30 5.39 5.30
C LEU A 78 -14.50 6.30 6.24
N SER A 79 -15.17 7.06 7.10
CA SER A 79 -14.49 7.92 8.08
C SER A 79 -13.70 7.10 9.10
N SER A 80 -14.28 6.00 9.62
CA SER A 80 -13.57 5.10 10.54
C SER A 80 -12.42 4.37 9.85
N LEU A 81 -12.60 3.95 8.59
CA LEU A 81 -11.55 3.32 7.79
C LEU A 81 -10.34 4.24 7.60
N VAL A 82 -10.56 5.52 7.31
CA VAL A 82 -9.47 6.51 7.18
C VAL A 82 -8.72 6.66 8.51
N ALA A 83 -9.44 6.75 9.63
CA ALA A 83 -8.82 6.87 10.96
C ALA A 83 -7.97 5.64 11.32
N GLU A 84 -8.49 4.42 11.11
CA GLU A 84 -7.75 3.18 11.37
C GLU A 84 -6.55 3.03 10.45
N TYR A 85 -6.66 3.43 9.18
CA TYR A 85 -5.52 3.38 8.26
C TYR A 85 -4.43 4.40 8.62
N ALA A 86 -4.81 5.60 9.07
CA ALA A 86 -3.88 6.58 9.60
C ALA A 86 -3.09 6.01 10.80
N LYS A 87 -3.79 5.34 11.73
CA LYS A 87 -3.17 4.63 12.85
C LYS A 87 -2.22 3.52 12.37
N ALA A 88 -2.63 2.69 11.42
CA ALA A 88 -1.79 1.64 10.87
C ALA A 88 -0.50 2.19 10.22
N ILE A 89 -0.57 3.36 9.56
CA ILE A 89 0.62 4.05 9.03
C ILE A 89 1.56 4.50 10.16
N ARG A 90 1.01 5.04 11.26
CA ARG A 90 1.79 5.46 12.43
C ARG A 90 2.48 4.26 13.08
N ASP A 91 1.75 3.18 13.30
CA ASP A 91 2.26 1.94 13.89
C ASP A 91 3.34 1.29 13.01
N LEU A 92 3.20 1.37 11.68
CA LEU A 92 4.18 0.87 10.72
C LEU A 92 5.52 1.62 10.79
N VAL A 93 5.50 2.91 11.12
CA VAL A 93 6.70 3.78 11.17
C VAL A 93 7.35 3.81 12.56
N ARG A 94 6.63 3.37 13.59
CA ARG A 94 7.08 3.38 14.99
C ARG A 94 8.34 2.56 15.22
#